data_AF-A0AAU8IJN8-F1
#
_entry.id   AF-A0AAU8IJN8-F1
#
_cell.length_a   1.000
_cell.length_b   1.000
_cell.length_c   1.000
_cell.angle_alpha   90.00
_cell.angle_beta   90.00
_cell.angle_gamma   90.00
#
_symmetry.space_group_name_H-M   'P 1'
#
loop_
_entity.id
_entity.type
_entity.pdbx_description
1 polymer ?
#
loop_
_entity_poly.entity_id
_entity_poly.type
_entity_poly.pdbx_seq_one_letter_code
_entity_poly.pdbx_strand_id
1 'polypeptide(L)'
;MEPAEGDRRYFDARVRKGTRRIVHFSRDNDRQTLKEIRKRVGLVFQFPESQIFAETVEKDICFGPMNFGARLPEAKKIAEKAIRQVGLDPVLLRKSPFSLSGGQRRRVALAGVLATEPDILLLDEPAAGLDPHGQREILSLISRWNHEQGMTVVLVTHDMESVARDADAVVVMEKGEVVFHGDVRALFSRTEQLAAWHLDLPDARRFQLELEQRAGIKLPRVCLTADELTDALIEVGRV
;
A
#
# COMPACT_ATOMS: atom_id res chain seq x y z
N MET A 1 7.53 22.91 27.40
CA MET A 1 7.26 22.69 25.97
C MET A 1 7.41 21.20 25.75
N GLU A 2 6.28 20.49 25.77
CA GLU A 2 6.24 19.07 25.39
C GLU A 2 6.54 18.95 23.90
N PRO A 3 7.35 17.98 23.46
CA PRO A 3 7.58 17.75 22.05
C PRO A 3 6.32 17.14 21.42
N ALA A 4 5.89 17.72 20.30
CA ALA A 4 4.77 17.25 19.50
C ALA A 4 4.93 15.75 19.14
N GLU A 5 3.85 14.98 19.30
CA GLU A 5 3.71 13.61 18.81
C GLU A 5 4.09 13.55 17.33
N GLY A 6 5.26 12.97 17.04
CA GLY A 6 5.71 12.78 15.66
C GLY A 6 4.90 11.69 14.99
N ASP A 7 4.30 12.02 13.83
CA ASP A 7 3.74 11.07 12.89
C ASP A 7 4.73 9.92 12.64
N ARG A 8 4.40 8.72 13.15
CA ARG A 8 5.18 7.51 12.95
C ARG A 8 4.91 6.99 11.54
N ARG A 9 5.97 6.79 10.75
CA ARG A 9 5.89 6.31 9.37
C ARG A 9 6.45 4.89 9.28
N TYR A 10 5.64 4.00 8.72
CA TYR A 10 5.93 2.57 8.55
C TYR A 10 6.52 2.29 7.17
N PHE A 11 7.10 1.12 6.94
CA PHE A 11 7.52 0.70 5.60
C PHE A 11 7.21 -0.80 5.44
N ASP A 12 6.04 -1.18 4.93
CA ASP A 12 5.83 -2.52 4.38
C ASP A 12 6.45 -2.54 2.97
N ALA A 13 7.34 -3.51 2.72
CA ALA A 13 7.97 -3.71 1.43
C ALA A 13 7.71 -5.14 0.96
N ARG A 14 6.76 -5.32 0.05
CA ARG A 14 6.55 -6.61 -0.60
C ARG A 14 7.48 -6.78 -1.77
N VAL A 15 8.55 -7.51 -1.53
CA VAL A 15 9.47 -7.96 -2.58
C VAL A 15 9.08 -9.39 -2.95
N ARG A 16 8.50 -9.57 -4.13
CA ARG A 16 8.20 -10.90 -4.68
C ARG A 16 9.48 -11.76 -4.70
N LYS A 17 9.40 -12.99 -4.17
CA LYS A 17 10.38 -14.05 -4.47
C LYS A 17 10.28 -14.38 -5.97
N GLY A 18 11.19 -13.84 -6.79
CA GLY A 18 11.24 -14.21 -8.20
C GLY A 18 12.11 -13.36 -9.12
N THR A 19 12.33 -12.07 -8.81
CA THR A 19 13.34 -11.28 -9.53
C THR A 19 13.87 -10.21 -8.59
N ARG A 20 15.07 -10.38 -8.02
CA ARG A 20 15.75 -9.31 -7.29
C ARG A 20 16.17 -8.24 -8.29
N ARG A 21 15.29 -7.29 -8.60
CA ARG A 21 15.66 -6.06 -9.31
C ARG A 21 16.14 -5.06 -8.27
N ILE A 22 17.46 -4.95 -8.14
CA ILE A 22 18.07 -3.97 -7.24
C ILE A 22 18.08 -2.62 -7.95
N VAL A 23 17.34 -1.65 -7.42
CA VAL A 23 17.44 -0.25 -7.83
C VAL A 23 18.35 0.45 -6.81
N HIS A 24 19.54 0.86 -7.22
CA HIS A 24 20.48 1.56 -6.35
C HIS A 24 20.15 3.06 -6.30
N PHE A 25 19.79 3.53 -5.11
CA PHE A 25 19.65 4.94 -4.79
C PHE A 25 20.93 5.44 -4.13
N SER A 26 21.65 6.33 -4.79
CA SER A 26 22.73 7.12 -4.17
C SER A 26 22.43 8.60 -4.33
N ARG A 27 22.89 9.42 -3.37
CA ARG A 27 22.91 10.88 -3.51
C ARG A 27 23.77 11.33 -4.69
N ASP A 28 24.70 10.48 -5.13
CA ASP A 28 25.62 10.74 -6.23
C ASP A 28 25.04 10.37 -7.61
N ASN A 29 23.81 9.85 -7.66
CA ASN A 29 23.16 9.51 -8.93
C ASN A 29 22.95 10.78 -9.77
N ASP A 30 23.38 10.73 -11.03
CA ASP A 30 23.19 11.84 -11.95
C ASP A 30 21.71 12.05 -12.34
N ARG A 31 21.42 13.17 -13.01
CA ARG A 31 20.06 13.52 -13.42
C ARG A 31 19.42 12.49 -14.34
N GLN A 32 20.20 11.84 -15.21
CA GLN A 32 19.69 10.86 -16.16
C GLN A 32 19.29 9.57 -15.46
N THR A 33 20.13 9.09 -14.54
CA THR A 33 19.87 7.94 -13.68
C THR A 33 18.62 8.17 -12.83
N LEU A 34 18.47 9.36 -12.24
CA LEU A 34 17.27 9.72 -11.48
C LEU A 34 16.00 9.75 -12.34
N LYS A 35 16.10 10.16 -13.61
CA LYS A 35 14.97 10.13 -14.54
C LYS A 35 14.54 8.69 -14.84
N GLU A 36 15.48 7.79 -15.13
CA GLU A 36 15.17 6.38 -15.36
C GLU A 36 14.59 5.69 -14.11
N ILE A 37 15.11 6.03 -12.93
CA ILE A 37 14.55 5.53 -11.66
C ILE A 37 13.10 5.98 -11.50
N ARG A 38 12.80 7.27 -11.70
CA ARG A 38 11.43 7.82 -11.58
C ARG A 38 10.45 7.24 -12.60
N LYS A 39 10.94 6.72 -13.73
CA LYS A 39 10.11 6.01 -14.70
C LYS A 39 9.71 4.62 -14.20
N ARG A 40 10.61 3.96 -13.46
CA ARG A 40 10.43 2.59 -12.97
C ARG A 40 9.81 2.51 -11.58
N VAL A 41 9.89 3.60 -10.81
CA VAL A 41 9.40 3.68 -9.44
C VAL A 41 8.30 4.74 -9.36
N GLY A 42 7.06 4.28 -9.21
CA GLY A 42 5.92 5.13 -8.92
C GLY A 42 5.86 5.45 -7.43
N LEU A 43 5.73 6.72 -7.07
CA LEU A 43 5.59 7.16 -5.69
C LEU A 43 4.25 7.87 -5.51
N VAL A 44 3.44 7.38 -4.58
CA VAL A 44 2.15 7.93 -4.19
C VAL A 44 2.28 8.41 -2.76
N PHE A 45 2.18 9.73 -2.56
CA PHE A 45 2.17 10.32 -1.21
C PHE A 45 0.80 10.20 -0.55
N GLN A 46 0.76 10.39 0.76
CA GLN A 46 -0.48 10.53 1.51
C GLN A 46 -1.30 11.70 0.94
N PHE A 47 -2.62 11.53 0.87
CA PHE A 47 -3.55 12.46 0.20
C PHE A 47 -3.16 12.78 -1.25
N PRO A 48 -3.00 11.76 -2.12
CA PRO A 48 -2.46 11.94 -3.47
C PRO A 48 -3.36 12.81 -4.36
N GLU A 49 -4.65 12.96 -4.02
CA GLU A 49 -5.56 13.92 -4.65
C GLU A 49 -5.04 15.37 -4.64
N SER A 50 -4.14 15.72 -3.71
CA SER A 50 -3.52 17.05 -3.62
C SER A 50 -2.49 17.31 -4.72
N GLN A 51 -2.06 16.25 -5.43
CA GLN A 51 -1.09 16.34 -6.51
C GLN A 51 -1.72 16.69 -7.86
N ILE A 52 -3.05 16.65 -7.96
CA ILE A 52 -3.77 16.93 -9.19
C ILE A 52 -3.74 18.43 -9.49
N PHE A 53 -3.39 18.79 -10.72
CA PHE A 53 -3.24 20.19 -11.11
C PHE A 53 -3.80 20.52 -12.50
N ALA A 54 -4.02 19.51 -13.35
CA ALA A 54 -4.44 19.78 -14.72
C ALA A 54 -5.93 20.09 -14.83
N GLU A 55 -6.29 20.77 -15.93
CA GLU A 55 -7.67 21.18 -16.22
C GLU A 55 -8.62 20.00 -16.40
N THR A 56 -8.14 18.89 -16.99
CA THR A 56 -8.91 17.68 -17.22
C THR A 56 -8.19 16.46 -16.69
N VAL A 57 -8.96 15.43 -16.32
CA VAL A 57 -8.42 14.13 -15.87
C VAL A 57 -7.48 13.53 -16.92
N GLU A 58 -7.84 13.61 -18.21
CA GLU A 58 -6.96 13.15 -19.30
C GLU A 58 -5.60 13.85 -19.28
N LYS A 59 -5.60 15.19 -19.16
CA LYS A 59 -4.36 15.99 -19.16
C LYS A 59 -3.50 15.66 -17.94
N ASP A 60 -4.11 15.46 -16.78
CA ASP A 60 -3.41 15.12 -15.54
C ASP A 60 -2.71 13.76 -15.67
N ILE A 61 -3.42 12.74 -16.14
CA ILE A 61 -2.86 11.38 -16.33
C ILE A 61 -1.81 11.36 -17.45
N CYS A 62 -2.00 12.13 -18.53
CA CYS A 62 -1.03 12.20 -19.63
C CYS A 62 0.30 12.86 -19.22
N PHE A 63 0.33 13.63 -18.13
CA PHE A 63 1.49 14.41 -17.73
C PHE A 63 2.73 13.54 -17.49
N GLY A 64 2.59 12.45 -16.73
CA GLY A 64 3.67 11.50 -16.45
C GLY A 64 4.29 10.91 -17.73
N PRO A 65 3.51 10.21 -18.57
CA PRO A 65 3.99 9.64 -19.84
C PRO A 65 4.66 10.66 -20.75
N MET A 66 4.10 11.86 -20.88
CA MET A 66 4.65 12.91 -21.75
C MET A 66 6.02 13.41 -21.24
N ASN A 67 6.21 13.50 -19.92
CA ASN A 67 7.52 13.85 -19.34
C ASN A 67 8.61 12.78 -19.60
N PHE A 68 8.21 11.54 -19.86
CA PHE A 68 9.09 10.45 -20.27
C PHE A 68 9.15 10.22 -21.79
N GLY A 69 8.60 11.14 -22.59
CA GLY A 69 8.79 11.20 -24.04
C GLY A 69 7.65 10.60 -24.88
N ALA A 70 6.54 10.18 -24.27
CA ALA A 70 5.37 9.72 -25.02
C ALA A 70 4.73 10.86 -25.83
N ARG A 71 4.31 10.59 -27.06
CA ARG A 71 3.55 11.58 -27.86
C ARG A 71 2.11 11.66 -27.36
N LEU A 72 1.44 12.79 -27.57
CA LEU A 72 0.07 13.00 -27.10
C LEU A 72 -0.92 11.88 -27.49
N PRO A 73 -0.94 11.35 -28.74
CA PRO A 73 -1.84 10.25 -29.08
C PRO A 73 -1.57 8.95 -28.30
N GLU A 74 -0.31 8.69 -27.95
CA GLU A 74 0.10 7.55 -27.14
C GLU A 74 -0.28 7.77 -25.67
N ALA A 75 0.02 8.96 -25.13
CA ALA A 75 -0.31 9.34 -23.77
C ALA A 75 -1.83 9.25 -23.49
N LYS A 76 -2.68 9.62 -24.46
CA LYS A 76 -4.14 9.45 -24.34
C LYS A 76 -4.59 8.00 -24.24
N LYS A 77 -3.97 7.09 -25.01
CA LYS A 77 -4.25 5.64 -24.92
C LYS A 77 -3.82 5.08 -23.57
N ILE A 78 -2.67 5.53 -23.06
CA ILE A 78 -2.18 5.18 -21.73
C ILE A 78 -3.16 5.70 -20.66
N ALA A 79 -3.64 6.93 -20.78
CA ALA A 79 -4.59 7.51 -19.84
C ALA A 79 -5.92 6.74 -19.80
N GLU A 80 -6.42 6.29 -20.96
CA GLU A 80 -7.62 5.46 -21.04
C GLU A 80 -7.42 4.06 -20.41
N LYS A 81 -6.23 3.48 -20.52
CA LYS A 81 -5.89 2.23 -19.82
C LYS A 81 -5.82 2.46 -18.30
N ALA A 82 -5.12 3.50 -17.87
CA ALA A 82 -4.87 3.79 -16.46
C ALA A 82 -6.17 4.13 -15.69
N ILE A 83 -7.07 4.93 -16.28
CA ILE A 83 -8.36 5.28 -15.63
C ILE A 83 -9.22 4.02 -15.40
N ARG A 84 -9.17 3.04 -16.30
CA ARG A 84 -9.87 1.76 -16.15
C ARG A 84 -9.21 0.88 -15.08
N GLN A 85 -7.88 0.89 -15.00
CA GLN A 85 -7.14 0.12 -13.99
C GLN A 85 -7.46 0.54 -12.56
N VAL A 86 -7.84 1.79 -12.33
CA VAL A 86 -8.30 2.30 -11.03
C VAL A 86 -9.83 2.20 -10.84
N GLY A 87 -10.52 1.51 -11.76
CA GLY A 87 -11.96 1.24 -11.68
C GLY A 87 -12.84 2.47 -11.96
N LEU A 88 -12.35 3.44 -12.74
CA LEU A 88 -13.11 4.63 -13.14
C LEU A 88 -13.56 4.54 -14.60
N ASP A 89 -14.72 5.12 -14.89
CA ASP A 89 -15.27 5.20 -16.25
C ASP A 89 -14.45 6.20 -17.09
N PRO A 90 -14.00 5.84 -18.31
CA PRO A 90 -13.30 6.74 -19.22
C PRO A 90 -14.07 8.02 -19.58
N VAL A 91 -15.39 8.07 -19.43
CA VAL A 91 -16.18 9.32 -19.56
C VAL A 91 -15.64 10.42 -18.65
N LEU A 92 -15.04 10.06 -17.52
CA LEU A 92 -14.42 11.02 -16.59
C LEU A 92 -13.16 11.69 -17.14
N LEU A 93 -12.50 11.14 -18.16
CA LEU A 93 -11.29 11.72 -18.77
C LEU A 93 -11.49 13.18 -19.22
N ARG A 94 -12.70 13.51 -19.70
CA ARG A 94 -13.05 14.84 -20.18
C ARG A 94 -13.50 15.81 -19.08
N LYS A 95 -13.72 15.32 -17.85
CA LYS A 95 -14.15 16.14 -16.73
C LYS A 95 -12.98 16.86 -16.08
N SER A 96 -13.29 17.97 -15.41
CA SER A 96 -12.33 18.59 -14.50
C SER A 96 -12.14 17.71 -13.27
N PRO A 97 -10.89 17.42 -12.85
CA PRO A 97 -10.65 16.63 -11.64
C PRO A 97 -11.26 17.26 -10.39
N PHE A 98 -11.35 18.59 -10.35
CA PHE A 98 -11.95 19.34 -9.23
C PHE A 98 -13.47 19.16 -9.12
N SER A 99 -14.13 18.61 -10.15
CA SER A 99 -15.56 18.24 -10.12
C SER A 99 -15.82 16.83 -9.59
N LEU A 100 -14.77 16.04 -9.33
CA LEU A 100 -14.89 14.66 -8.86
C LEU A 100 -15.00 14.57 -7.34
N SER A 101 -15.55 13.47 -6.84
CA SER A 101 -15.52 13.17 -5.39
C SER A 101 -14.09 12.96 -4.90
N GLY A 102 -13.85 13.06 -3.58
CA GLY A 102 -12.52 12.84 -3.00
C GLY A 102 -11.91 11.49 -3.37
N GLY A 103 -12.68 10.40 -3.25
CA GLY A 103 -12.25 9.06 -3.64
C GLY A 103 -11.97 8.92 -5.15
N GLN A 104 -12.76 9.59 -6.00
CA GLN A 104 -12.50 9.62 -7.45
C GLN A 104 -11.22 10.37 -7.78
N ARG A 105 -10.97 11.53 -7.14
CA ARG A 105 -9.71 12.27 -7.32
C ARG A 105 -8.51 11.42 -6.90
N ARG A 106 -8.61 10.73 -5.76
CA ARG A 106 -7.57 9.82 -5.32
C ARG A 106 -7.26 8.72 -6.35
N ARG A 107 -8.30 8.10 -6.91
CA ARG A 107 -8.15 7.12 -8.00
C ARG A 107 -7.53 7.73 -9.27
N VAL A 108 -7.86 8.97 -9.62
CA VAL A 108 -7.21 9.70 -10.73
C VAL A 108 -5.71 9.91 -10.46
N ALA A 109 -5.33 10.31 -9.24
CA ALA A 109 -3.92 10.48 -8.88
C ALA A 109 -3.15 9.15 -8.97
N LEU A 110 -3.74 8.04 -8.50
CA LEU A 110 -3.18 6.70 -8.70
C LEU A 110 -3.04 6.35 -10.18
N ALA A 111 -4.03 6.67 -11.02
CA ALA A 111 -3.95 6.46 -12.47
C ALA A 111 -2.82 7.25 -13.11
N GLY A 112 -2.55 8.48 -12.66
CA GLY A 112 -1.41 9.28 -13.10
C GLY A 112 -0.06 8.63 -12.83
N VAL A 113 0.10 8.00 -11.66
CA VAL A 113 1.31 7.23 -11.31
C VAL A 113 1.41 5.97 -12.16
N LEU A 114 0.32 5.20 -12.29
CA LEU A 114 0.27 3.97 -13.07
C LEU A 114 0.49 4.19 -14.58
N ALA A 115 0.14 5.36 -15.09
CA ALA A 115 0.35 5.70 -16.50
C ALA A 115 1.82 5.62 -16.92
N THR A 116 2.76 5.74 -15.98
CA THR A 116 4.19 5.55 -16.27
C THR A 116 4.63 4.09 -16.38
N GLU A 117 3.71 3.15 -16.14
CA GLU A 117 3.94 1.70 -16.10
C GLU A 117 5.14 1.30 -15.20
N PRO A 118 5.12 1.68 -13.90
CA PRO A 118 6.25 1.43 -13.01
C PRO A 118 6.41 -0.07 -12.70
N ASP A 119 7.65 -0.48 -12.42
CA ASP A 119 7.99 -1.81 -11.91
C ASP A 119 7.71 -1.91 -10.39
N ILE A 120 7.88 -0.79 -9.68
CA ILE A 120 7.79 -0.67 -8.22
C ILE A 120 6.83 0.47 -7.89
N LEU A 121 5.88 0.21 -7.00
CA LEU A 121 4.95 1.19 -6.48
C LEU A 121 5.20 1.41 -4.98
N LEU A 122 5.56 2.64 -4.62
CA LEU A 122 5.72 3.09 -3.24
C LEU A 122 4.47 3.89 -2.84
N LEU A 123 3.79 3.49 -1.79
CA LEU A 123 2.54 4.10 -1.33
C LEU A 123 2.66 4.55 0.11
N ASP A 124 2.44 5.84 0.37
CA ASP A 124 2.38 6.40 1.71
C ASP A 124 0.92 6.55 2.16
N GLU A 125 0.45 5.64 3.02
CA GLU A 125 -0.91 5.63 3.58
C GLU A 125 -2.02 5.89 2.53
N PRO A 126 -2.10 5.07 1.46
CA PRO A 126 -2.96 5.36 0.30
C PRO A 126 -4.46 5.34 0.65
N ALA A 127 -4.83 4.68 1.74
CA ALA A 127 -6.19 4.54 2.21
C ALA A 127 -6.59 5.59 3.28
N ALA A 128 -5.68 6.48 3.69
CA ALA A 128 -5.93 7.44 4.78
C ALA A 128 -7.07 8.41 4.47
N GLY A 129 -7.98 8.61 5.42
CA GLY A 129 -9.12 9.53 5.30
C GLY A 129 -10.26 9.03 4.39
N LEU A 130 -10.23 7.77 3.94
CA LEU A 130 -11.39 7.13 3.31
C LEU A 130 -12.25 6.42 4.36
N ASP A 131 -13.53 6.25 4.05
CA ASP A 131 -14.42 5.37 4.80
C ASP A 131 -13.99 3.89 4.64
N PRO A 132 -14.43 2.98 5.53
CA PRO A 132 -14.01 1.57 5.50
C PRO A 132 -14.31 0.82 4.20
N HIS A 133 -15.32 1.24 3.43
CA HIS A 133 -15.56 0.65 2.11
C HIS A 133 -14.51 1.15 1.10
N GLY A 134 -14.29 2.46 1.03
CA GLY A 134 -13.27 3.06 0.15
C GLY A 134 -11.85 2.56 0.43
N GLN A 135 -11.49 2.36 1.71
CA GLN A 135 -10.20 1.77 2.09
C GLN A 135 -10.01 0.37 1.49
N ARG A 136 -11.01 -0.50 1.66
CA ARG A 136 -10.99 -1.87 1.12
C ARG A 136 -10.87 -1.89 -0.40
N GLU A 137 -11.58 -1.02 -1.11
CA GLU A 137 -11.47 -0.93 -2.56
C GLU A 137 -10.07 -0.55 -3.04
N ILE A 138 -9.45 0.46 -2.41
CA ILE A 138 -8.08 0.90 -2.75
C ILE A 138 -7.05 -0.19 -2.45
N LEU A 139 -7.12 -0.81 -1.28
CA LEU A 139 -6.21 -1.88 -0.91
C LEU A 139 -6.38 -3.12 -1.79
N SER A 140 -7.62 -3.45 -2.17
CA SER A 140 -7.89 -4.55 -3.13
C SER A 140 -7.34 -4.25 -4.53
N LEU A 141 -7.38 -2.98 -4.96
CA LEU A 141 -6.75 -2.55 -6.21
C LEU A 141 -5.23 -2.75 -6.16
N ILE A 142 -4.59 -2.30 -5.09
CA ILE A 142 -3.14 -2.43 -4.88
C ILE A 142 -2.73 -3.90 -4.83
N SER A 143 -3.49 -4.72 -4.10
CA SER A 143 -3.29 -6.17 -4.00
C SER A 143 -3.37 -6.84 -5.38
N ARG A 144 -4.36 -6.51 -6.21
CA ARG A 144 -4.46 -7.02 -7.59
C ARG A 144 -3.26 -6.61 -8.44
N TRP A 145 -2.78 -5.38 -8.33
CA TRP A 145 -1.59 -4.96 -9.08
C TRP A 145 -0.35 -5.74 -8.69
N ASN A 146 -0.21 -6.10 -7.41
CA ASN A 146 0.85 -6.98 -6.96
C ASN A 146 0.70 -8.40 -7.53
N HIS A 147 -0.43 -9.05 -7.28
CA HIS A 147 -0.62 -10.47 -7.56
C HIS A 147 -0.83 -10.79 -9.05
N GLU A 148 -1.62 -9.98 -9.76
CA GLU A 148 -2.00 -10.25 -11.15
C GLU A 148 -1.02 -9.61 -12.14
N GLN A 149 -0.48 -8.43 -11.83
CA GLN A 149 0.38 -7.67 -12.74
C GLN A 149 1.87 -7.80 -12.40
N GLY A 150 2.21 -8.45 -11.28
CA GLY A 150 3.59 -8.71 -10.87
C GLY A 150 4.36 -7.46 -10.43
N MET A 151 3.64 -6.38 -10.10
CA MET A 151 4.25 -5.13 -9.63
C MET A 151 4.76 -5.30 -8.19
N THR A 152 5.97 -4.80 -7.91
CA THR A 152 6.49 -4.75 -6.54
C THR A 152 5.78 -3.62 -5.80
N VAL A 153 5.23 -3.89 -4.61
CA VAL A 153 4.48 -2.89 -3.83
C VAL A 153 5.17 -2.68 -2.49
N VAL A 154 5.46 -1.43 -2.17
CA VAL A 154 5.91 -1.00 -0.84
C VAL A 154 4.82 -0.11 -0.29
N LEU A 155 4.16 -0.55 0.77
CA LEU A 155 3.06 0.13 1.42
C LEU A 155 3.51 0.64 2.78
N VAL A 156 3.52 1.94 3.01
CA VAL A 156 3.62 2.50 4.36
C VAL A 156 2.23 2.51 4.95
N THR A 157 2.01 1.78 6.04
CA THR A 157 0.72 1.80 6.72
C THR A 157 0.78 1.48 8.22
N HIS A 158 -0.12 2.10 8.98
CA HIS A 158 -0.47 1.73 10.36
C HIS A 158 -1.63 0.73 10.46
N ASP A 159 -2.26 0.37 9.33
CA ASP A 159 -3.37 -0.58 9.32
C ASP A 159 -2.87 -2.03 9.45
N MET A 160 -2.87 -2.54 10.68
CA MET A 160 -2.39 -3.88 11.00
C MET A 160 -3.28 -4.99 10.41
N GLU A 161 -4.56 -4.72 10.14
CA GLU A 161 -5.45 -5.67 9.45
C GLU A 161 -4.98 -5.91 8.02
N SER A 162 -4.61 -4.84 7.32
CA SER A 162 -4.12 -4.95 5.95
C SER A 162 -2.72 -5.54 5.87
N VAL A 163 -1.84 -5.25 6.85
CA VAL A 163 -0.55 -5.93 6.97
C VAL A 163 -0.75 -7.43 7.18
N ALA A 164 -1.63 -7.82 8.10
CA ALA A 164 -1.91 -9.21 8.42
C ALA A 164 -2.50 -10.01 7.27
N ARG A 165 -3.45 -9.40 6.54
CA ARG A 165 -4.16 -10.05 5.43
C ARG A 165 -3.30 -10.19 4.18
N ASP A 166 -2.63 -9.10 3.81
CA ASP A 166 -2.09 -9.00 2.48
C ASP A 166 -0.55 -9.15 2.47
N ALA A 167 0.20 -8.77 3.51
CA ALA A 167 1.67 -8.58 3.40
C ALA A 167 2.49 -9.87 3.29
N ASP A 168 3.51 -9.85 2.42
CA ASP A 168 4.48 -10.94 2.27
C ASP A 168 5.60 -10.86 3.33
N ALA A 169 6.04 -9.64 3.61
CA ALA A 169 7.11 -9.33 4.56
C ALA A 169 6.86 -7.94 5.15
N VAL A 170 7.43 -7.67 6.33
CA VAL A 170 7.25 -6.40 7.03
C VAL A 170 8.59 -5.87 7.52
N VAL A 171 8.76 -4.55 7.44
CA VAL A 171 9.86 -3.82 8.08
C VAL A 171 9.24 -2.88 9.11
N VAL A 172 9.65 -3.01 10.36
CA VAL A 172 9.25 -2.10 11.45
C VAL A 172 10.38 -1.12 11.69
N MET A 173 10.03 0.15 11.72
CA MET A 173 10.95 1.23 12.03
C MET A 173 10.56 1.91 13.34
N GLU A 174 11.54 2.18 14.19
CA GLU A 174 11.39 2.96 15.41
C GLU A 174 12.52 3.99 15.48
N LYS A 175 12.18 5.28 15.68
CA LYS A 175 13.16 6.37 15.84
C LYS A 175 14.22 6.42 14.72
N GLY A 176 13.82 6.08 13.48
CA GLY A 176 14.69 6.09 12.31
C GLY A 176 15.49 4.81 12.08
N GLU A 177 15.42 3.84 12.98
CA GLU A 177 16.14 2.57 12.88
C GLU A 177 15.19 1.41 12.55
N VAL A 178 15.70 0.41 11.83
CA VAL A 178 14.96 -0.83 11.58
C VAL A 178 15.04 -1.72 12.81
N VAL A 179 13.93 -1.91 13.51
CA VAL A 179 13.84 -2.74 14.72
C VAL A 179 13.35 -4.16 14.44
N PHE A 180 12.70 -4.38 13.29
CA PHE A 180 12.30 -5.69 12.81
C PHE A 180 12.25 -5.75 11.29
N HIS A 181 12.65 -6.89 10.72
CA HIS A 181 12.44 -7.24 9.33
C HIS A 181 12.22 -8.74 9.22
N GLY A 182 11.10 -9.17 8.63
CA GLY A 182 10.83 -10.59 8.43
C GLY A 182 9.38 -10.89 8.05
N ASP A 183 8.99 -12.15 8.26
CA ASP A 183 7.63 -12.63 8.01
C ASP A 183 6.59 -11.98 8.93
N VAL A 184 5.40 -11.76 8.37
CA VAL A 184 4.26 -11.13 9.06
C VAL A 184 3.83 -11.91 10.31
N ARG A 185 3.76 -13.25 10.23
CA ARG A 185 3.45 -14.09 11.41
C ARG A 185 4.52 -14.00 12.49
N ALA A 186 5.79 -13.85 12.10
CA ALA A 186 6.89 -13.69 13.04
C ALA A 186 6.82 -12.35 13.76
N LEU A 187 6.32 -11.29 13.10
CA LEU A 187 5.98 -10.02 13.74
C LEU A 187 4.85 -10.20 14.76
N PHE A 188 3.69 -10.73 14.36
CA PHE A 188 2.50 -10.85 15.23
C PHE A 188 2.61 -11.92 16.34
N SER A 189 3.68 -12.71 16.33
CA SER A 189 4.05 -13.58 17.46
C SER A 189 4.74 -12.81 18.60
N ARG A 190 5.25 -11.60 18.33
CA ARG A 190 6.06 -10.76 19.24
C ARG A 190 5.20 -9.73 19.97
N THR A 191 4.20 -10.18 20.71
CA THR A 191 3.16 -9.31 21.31
C THR A 191 3.75 -8.25 22.25
N GLU A 192 4.74 -8.61 23.07
CA GLU A 192 5.40 -7.66 23.98
C GLU A 192 6.22 -6.61 23.22
N GLN A 193 6.95 -7.02 22.18
CA GLN A 193 7.72 -6.08 21.37
C GLN A 193 6.83 -5.15 20.54
N LEU A 194 5.72 -5.66 19.99
CA LEU A 194 4.74 -4.85 19.28
C LEU A 194 4.22 -3.71 20.16
N ALA A 195 3.82 -4.01 21.40
CA ALA A 195 3.40 -2.99 22.36
C ALA A 195 4.50 -1.97 22.66
N ALA A 196 5.77 -2.42 22.82
CA ALA A 196 6.91 -1.53 23.03
C ALA A 196 7.17 -0.61 21.81
N TRP A 197 6.95 -1.12 20.60
CA TRP A 197 7.02 -0.37 19.35
C TRP A 197 5.75 0.43 19.07
N HIS A 198 4.78 0.41 19.99
CA HIS A 198 3.49 1.09 19.88
C HIS A 198 2.71 0.68 18.62
N LEU A 199 2.78 -0.60 18.29
CA LEU A 199 2.04 -1.25 17.24
C LEU A 199 0.90 -2.06 17.82
N ASP A 200 -0.23 -2.02 17.13
CA ASP A 200 -1.40 -2.81 17.49
C ASP A 200 -1.33 -4.25 16.95
N LEU A 201 -2.23 -5.08 17.46
CA LEU A 201 -2.48 -6.42 16.94
C LEU A 201 -3.72 -6.39 16.03
N PRO A 202 -3.75 -7.22 14.97
CA PRO A 202 -4.97 -7.53 14.26
C PRO A 202 -6.01 -8.09 15.23
N ASP A 203 -7.28 -7.78 14.98
CA ASP A 203 -8.42 -8.11 15.83
C ASP A 203 -8.49 -9.62 16.12
N ALA A 204 -8.25 -10.45 15.10
CA ALA A 204 -8.21 -11.91 15.24
C ALA A 204 -7.12 -12.37 16.23
N ARG A 205 -5.93 -11.75 16.16
CA ARG A 205 -4.82 -12.08 17.05
C ARG A 205 -5.06 -11.57 18.47
N ARG A 206 -5.61 -10.36 18.62
CA ARG A 206 -6.02 -9.80 19.92
C ARG A 206 -7.04 -10.71 20.59
N PHE A 207 -8.10 -11.08 19.87
CA PHE A 207 -9.15 -11.96 20.37
C PHE A 207 -8.63 -13.35 20.74
N GLN A 208 -7.74 -13.93 19.91
CA GLN A 208 -7.07 -15.19 20.24
C GLN A 208 -6.41 -15.12 21.63
N LEU A 209 -5.59 -14.10 21.89
CA LEU A 209 -4.87 -13.96 23.16
C LEU A 209 -5.82 -13.83 24.36
N GLU A 210 -6.88 -13.04 24.21
CA GLU A 210 -7.89 -12.89 25.26
C GLU A 210 -8.62 -14.21 25.55
N LEU A 211 -8.94 -14.97 24.52
CA LEU A 211 -9.59 -16.28 24.65
C LEU A 211 -8.67 -17.29 25.33
N GLU A 212 -7.41 -17.40 24.89
CA GLU A 212 -6.43 -18.32 25.47
C GLU A 212 -6.22 -18.05 26.96
N GLN A 213 -6.17 -16.77 27.37
CA GLN A 213 -6.05 -16.37 28.77
C GLN A 213 -7.29 -16.71 29.60
N ARG A 214 -8.50 -16.46 29.08
CA ARG A 214 -9.75 -16.65 29.83
C ARG A 214 -10.19 -18.11 29.93
N ALA A 215 -10.03 -18.85 28.84
CA ALA A 215 -10.48 -20.24 28.76
C ALA A 215 -9.36 -21.26 29.10
N GLY A 216 -8.10 -20.81 29.24
CA GLY A 216 -6.97 -21.69 29.56
C GLY A 216 -6.60 -22.67 28.46
N ILE A 217 -7.10 -22.44 27.24
CA ILE A 217 -6.79 -23.22 26.03
C ILE A 217 -5.67 -22.52 25.27
N LYS A 218 -4.84 -23.29 24.55
CA LYS A 218 -3.89 -22.74 23.57
C LYS A 218 -4.30 -23.19 22.19
N LEU A 219 -4.42 -22.25 21.26
CA LEU A 219 -4.65 -22.58 19.86
C LEU A 219 -3.34 -23.05 19.21
N PRO A 220 -3.41 -23.92 18.19
CA PRO A 220 -2.22 -24.53 17.58
C PRO A 220 -1.36 -23.56 16.80
N ARG A 221 -1.86 -22.36 16.48
CA ARG A 221 -1.20 -21.41 15.58
C ARG A 221 -1.55 -19.95 15.91
N VAL A 222 -0.71 -19.03 15.45
CA VAL A 222 -0.99 -17.58 15.46
C VAL A 222 -1.95 -17.26 14.33
N CYS A 223 -3.17 -16.85 14.70
CA CYS A 223 -4.25 -16.55 13.76
C CYS A 223 -4.23 -15.06 13.44
N LEU A 224 -4.15 -14.74 12.15
CA LEU A 224 -4.07 -13.36 11.66
C LEU A 224 -5.39 -12.86 11.10
N THR A 225 -6.33 -13.76 10.79
CA THR A 225 -7.64 -13.45 10.24
C THR A 225 -8.75 -14.16 11.03
N ALA A 226 -9.98 -13.67 10.90
CA ALA A 226 -11.16 -14.28 11.53
C ALA A 226 -11.39 -15.73 11.06
N ASP A 227 -11.10 -16.01 9.77
CA ASP A 227 -11.23 -17.34 9.19
C ASP A 227 -10.20 -18.31 9.80
N GLU A 228 -8.93 -17.90 9.90
CA GLU A 228 -7.89 -18.71 10.53
C GLU A 228 -8.19 -19.02 12.00
N LEU A 229 -8.72 -18.04 12.72
CA LEU A 229 -9.11 -18.19 14.11
C LEU A 229 -10.26 -19.18 14.26
N THR A 230 -11.25 -19.10 13.37
CA THR A 230 -12.42 -20.00 13.36
C THR A 230 -11.97 -21.43 13.08
N ASP A 231 -11.10 -21.64 12.08
CA ASP A 231 -10.53 -22.95 11.76
C ASP A 231 -9.77 -23.54 12.96
N ALA A 232 -8.95 -22.73 13.63
CA ALA A 232 -8.20 -23.15 14.81
C ALA A 232 -9.12 -23.52 16.00
N LEU A 233 -10.25 -22.84 16.17
CA LEU A 233 -11.22 -23.14 17.23
C LEU A 233 -11.97 -24.44 16.97
N ILE A 234 -12.36 -24.68 15.71
CA ILE A 234 -13.01 -25.93 15.31
C ILE A 234 -12.06 -27.13 15.55
N GLU A 235 -10.75 -26.95 15.29
CA GLU A 235 -9.74 -27.98 15.53
C GLU A 235 -9.64 -28.36 17.01
N VAL A 236 -9.64 -27.39 17.92
CA VAL A 236 -9.56 -27.64 19.37
C VAL A 236 -10.88 -28.15 19.94
N GLY A 237 -12.03 -27.67 19.45
CA GLY A 237 -13.36 -28.08 19.92
C GLY A 237 -13.82 -29.47 19.45
N ARG A 238 -13.06 -30.12 18.56
CA ARG A 238 -13.27 -31.52 18.14
C ARG A 238 -12.57 -32.55 19.04
N VAL A 239 -11.91 -32.10 20.11
CA VAL A 239 -11.26 -32.92 21.15
C VAL A 239 -12.21 -33.06 22.35
#